data_AF-A0A5N9DPI0-F1
#
_entry.id   AF-A0A5N9DPI0-F1
#
_cell.length_a   1.000
_cell.length_b   1.000
_cell.length_c   1.000
_cell.angle_alpha   90.00
_cell.angle_beta   90.00
_cell.angle_gamma   90.00
#
_symmetry.space_group_name_H-M   'P 1'
#
loop_
_entity.id
_entity.type
_entity.pdbx_description
1 polymer ?
#
loop_
_entity_poly.entity_id
_entity_poly.type
_entity_poly.pdbx_seq_one_letter_code
_entity_poly.pdbx_strand_id
1 'polypeptide(L)' 'MNIDLSIEKVLNKLTEVVRCGDCATRLRFGDKECPHCGSDLDDQLRLWSKQMLEGLDSPE' A
#
# COMPACT_ATOMS: atom_id res chain seq x y z
N MET A 1 10.57 20.33 -3.04
CA MET A 1 9.74 19.26 -2.45
C MET A 1 9.43 19.69 -1.02
N ASN A 2 8.15 19.86 -0.68
CA ASN A 2 7.76 20.15 0.70
C ASN A 2 7.68 18.81 1.45
N ILE A 3 8.55 18.63 2.44
CA ILE A 3 8.67 17.35 3.15
C ILE A 3 7.40 17.04 3.97
N ASP A 4 6.73 18.04 4.52
CA ASP A 4 5.50 17.85 5.31
C ASP A 4 4.36 17.36 4.43
N LEU A 5 4.20 17.94 3.23
CA LEU A 5 3.24 17.45 2.23
C LEU A 5 3.55 16.01 1.80
N SER A 6 4.83 15.67 1.68
CA SER A 6 5.24 14.31 1.33
C SER A 6 4.96 13.32 2.46
N ILE A 7 5.21 13.72 3.71
CA ILE A 7 4.86 12.92 4.90
C ILE A 7 3.36 12.66 4.95
N GLU A 8 2.51 13.68 4.75
CA GLU A 8 1.05 13.53 4.71
C GLU A 8 0.60 12.57 3.62
N LYS A 9 1.17 12.66 2.40
CA LYS A 9 0.89 11.70 1.32
C LYS A 9 1.22 10.25 1.73
N VAL A 10 2.37 10.03 2.38
CA VAL A 10 2.77 8.71 2.89
C VAL A 10 1.79 8.22 3.96
N LEU A 11 1.48 9.05 4.97
CA LEU A 11 0.58 8.68 6.06
C LEU A 11 -0.82 8.34 5.54
N ASN A 12 -1.36 9.13 4.62
CA ASN A 12 -2.65 8.85 3.99
C ASN A 12 -2.63 7.51 3.25
N LYS A 13 -1.59 7.23 2.45
CA LYS A 13 -1.46 5.96 1.72
C LYS A 13 -1.40 4.75 2.64
N LEU A 14 -0.73 4.87 3.79
CA LEU A 14 -0.64 3.80 4.80
C LEU A 14 -1.97 3.48 5.50
N THR A 15 -2.92 4.41 5.49
CA THR A 15 -4.26 4.20 6.07
C THR A 15 -5.26 3.56 5.11
N GLU A 16 -4.94 3.47 3.83
CA GLU A 16 -5.80 2.84 2.84
C GLU A 16 -6.07 1.36 3.17
N VAL A 17 -7.32 0.93 2.97
CA VAL A 17 -7.70 -0.46 3.21
C VAL A 17 -7.34 -1.29 1.99
N VAL A 18 -6.24 -2.02 2.09
CA VAL A 18 -5.84 -3.03 1.11
C VAL A 18 -6.49 -4.38 1.47
N ARG A 19 -7.01 -5.10 0.47
CA ARG A 19 -7.60 -6.43 0.64
C ARG A 19 -6.85 -7.45 -0.21
N CYS A 20 -6.77 -8.68 0.26
CA CYS A 20 -6.25 -9.80 -0.51
C CYS A 20 -7.09 -9.99 -1.77
N GLY A 21 -6.43 -10.10 -2.93
CA GLY A 21 -7.10 -10.38 -4.20
C GLY A 21 -7.88 -11.70 -4.23
N ASP A 22 -7.46 -12.69 -3.45
CA ASP A 22 -8.02 -14.06 -3.51
C ASP A 22 -9.19 -14.28 -2.54
N CYS A 23 -9.12 -13.75 -1.32
CA CYS A 23 -10.12 -14.01 -0.27
C CYS A 23 -10.73 -12.76 0.36
N ALA A 24 -10.40 -11.57 -0.16
CA ALA A 24 -10.89 -10.27 0.32
C ALA A 24 -10.54 -9.91 1.78
N THR A 25 -9.75 -10.72 2.47
CA THR A 25 -9.26 -10.43 3.82
C THR A 25 -8.53 -9.10 3.83
N ARG A 26 -8.85 -8.25 4.81
CA ARG A 26 -8.15 -6.98 5.01
C ARG A 26 -6.69 -7.24 5.41
N LEU A 27 -5.77 -6.72 4.61
CA LEU A 27 -4.34 -6.80 4.86
C LEU A 27 -3.92 -5.66 5.79
N ARG A 28 -2.95 -5.95 6.65
CA ARG A 28 -2.31 -4.98 7.52
C ARG A 28 -0.96 -4.60 6.93
N PHE A 29 -0.48 -3.43 7.32
CA PHE A 29 0.88 -3.02 6.97
C PHE A 29 1.89 -4.04 7.52
N GLY A 30 2.78 -4.51 6.65
CA GLY A 30 3.82 -5.49 6.99
C GLY A 30 3.45 -6.96 6.70
N ASP A 31 2.21 -7.26 6.36
CA ASP A 31 1.83 -8.61 5.89
C ASP A 31 2.56 -8.91 4.56
N LYS A 32 3.25 -10.05 4.49
CA LYS A 32 3.86 -10.57 3.24
C LYS A 32 3.05 -11.69 2.60
N GLU A 33 2.21 -12.33 3.40
CA GLU A 33 1.26 -13.36 3.00
C GLU A 33 -0.10 -13.00 3.61
N CYS A 34 -1.20 -13.42 2.97
CA CYS A 34 -2.53 -13.19 3.51
C CYS A 34 -2.70 -13.98 4.82
N PRO A 35 -3.04 -13.33 5.96
CA PRO A 35 -3.17 -14.02 7.24
C PRO A 35 -4.37 -14.98 7.32
N HIS A 36 -5.24 -14.98 6.30
CA HIS A 36 -6.42 -15.85 6.24
C HIS A 36 -6.25 -17.03 5.29
N CYS A 37 -5.80 -16.80 4.05
CA CYS A 37 -5.69 -17.87 3.05
C CYS A 37 -4.24 -18.26 2.70
N GLY A 38 -3.24 -17.56 3.21
CA GLY A 38 -1.82 -17.85 2.94
C GLY A 38 -1.33 -17.45 1.54
N SER A 39 -2.14 -16.74 0.74
CA SER A 39 -1.69 -16.25 -0.57
C SER A 39 -0.50 -15.32 -0.44
N ASP A 40 0.51 -15.51 -1.28
CA ASP A 40 1.64 -14.59 -1.42
C ASP A 40 1.13 -13.22 -1.90
N LEU A 41 1.65 -12.15 -1.28
CA LEU A 41 1.25 -10.77 -1.55
C LEU A 41 2.31 -9.98 -2.33
N ASP A 42 3.46 -10.55 -2.71
CA ASP A 42 4.59 -9.80 -3.29
C ASP A 42 4.16 -8.92 -4.49
N ASP A 43 3.45 -9.49 -5.46
CA ASP A 43 2.96 -8.74 -6.63
C ASP A 43 2.02 -7.59 -6.24
N GLN A 44 1.11 -7.86 -5.30
CA GLN A 44 0.15 -6.87 -4.83
C GLN A 44 0.84 -5.73 -4.06
N LEU A 45 1.84 -6.06 -3.24
CA LEU A 45 2.64 -5.09 -2.48
C LEU A 45 3.51 -4.24 -3.43
N ARG A 46 4.12 -4.85 -4.45
CA ARG A 46 4.89 -4.13 -5.48
C ARG A 46 4.02 -3.14 -6.24
N LEU A 47 2.81 -3.53 -6.63
CA LEU A 47 1.86 -2.64 -7.29
C LEU A 47 1.48 -1.46 -6.38
N TRP A 48 1.16 -1.74 -5.12
CA TRP A 48 0.84 -0.70 -4.14
C TRP A 48 2.02 0.26 -3.93
N SER A 49 3.25 -0.25 -3.81
CA SER A 49 4.45 0.59 -3.67
C SER A 49 4.70 1.46 -4.89
N LYS A 50 4.50 0.93 -6.11
CA LYS A 50 4.61 1.71 -7.34
C LYS A 50 3.61 2.88 -7.34
N GLN A 51 2.35 2.63 -7.00
CA GLN A 51 1.31 3.66 -6.93
C GLN A 51 1.62 4.73 -5.86
N MET A 52 2.18 4.32 -4.73
CA MET A 52 2.62 5.24 -3.68
C MET A 52 3.72 6.18 -4.19
N LEU A 53 4.74 5.65 -4.88
CA LEU A 53 5.85 6.44 -5.43
C LEU A 53 5.37 7.42 -6.52
N GLU A 54 4.51 6.96 -7.43
CA GLU A 54 3.91 7.82 -8.47
C GLU A 54 3.11 8.99 -7.87
N GLY A 55 2.44 8.77 -6.73
CA GLY A 55 1.72 9.82 -6.01
C GLY A 55 2.63 10.84 -5.31
N LEU A 56 3.86 10.45 -4.93
CA LEU A 56 4.85 11.35 -4.34
C LEU A 56 5.46 12.28 -5.39
N ASP A 57 5.74 11.76 -6.59
CA ASP A 57 6.30 12.52 -7.71
C ASP A 57 5.28 13.39 -8.44
N SER A 58 3.98 13.16 -8.20
CA SER A 58 2.92 13.93 -8.85
C SER A 58 2.88 15.39 -8.36
N PRO A 59 3.04 16.37 -9.26
CA PRO A 59 2.91 17.80 -8.98
C PRO A 59 1.42 18.15 -8.95
N GLU A 60 0.77 17.91 -7.82
CA GLU A 60 -0.50 18.58 -7.56
C GLU A 60 -0.28 20.09 -7.37
#